data_AF-A0A0P9PDX9-F1
#
_entry.id   AF-A0A0P9PDX9-F1
#
_cell.length_a   1.000
_cell.length_b   1.000
_cell.length_c   1.000
_cell.angle_alpha   90.00
_cell.angle_beta   90.00
_cell.angle_gamma   90.00
#
_symmetry.space_group_name_H-M   'P 1'
#
loop_
_entity.id
_entity.type
_entity.pdbx_description
1 polymer ?
#
loop_
_entity_poly.entity_id
_entity_poly.type
_entity_poly.pdbx_seq_one_letter_code
_entity_poly.pdbx_strand_id
1 'polypeptide(L)'
;MIAHEPYNTYRPCGCALKRICEDVSEKLGYTPGVFTVKRDVRGNWIFDDCETLIQAPVLAQVIDKSVPTAGLLAHVTIAKFADHLPLYRQELILG
;
A
#
# COMPACT_ATOMS: atom_id res chain seq x y z
N MET A 1 8.52 -5.98 -1.34
CA MET A 1 8.14 -4.87 -2.25
C MET A 1 7.23 -5.44 -3.31
N ILE A 2 6.12 -4.79 -3.64
CA ILE A 2 5.20 -5.19 -4.70
C ILE A 2 5.12 -4.04 -5.71
N ALA A 3 5.42 -4.35 -6.97
CA ALA A 3 5.25 -3.42 -8.07
C ALA A 3 3.85 -3.60 -8.68
N HIS A 4 3.13 -2.50 -8.85
CA HIS A 4 1.83 -2.46 -9.49
C HIS A 4 2.01 -1.82 -10.87
N GLU A 5 2.17 -2.66 -11.88
CA GLU A 5 2.36 -2.26 -13.27
C GLU A 5 1.05 -2.39 -14.06
N PRO A 6 0.84 -1.56 -15.09
CA PRO A 6 -0.33 -1.66 -15.94
C PRO A 6 -0.33 -3.00 -16.70
N TYR A 7 -1.50 -3.65 -16.76
CA TYR A 7 -1.66 -4.94 -17.43
C TYR A 7 -1.38 -4.88 -18.94
N ASN A 8 -1.61 -3.73 -19.58
CA ASN A 8 -1.39 -3.53 -21.01
C ASN A 8 -0.65 -2.22 -21.26
N THR A 9 0.44 -2.30 -22.02
CA THR A 9 1.25 -1.16 -22.46
C THR A 9 0.83 -0.64 -23.83
N TYR A 10 -0.12 -1.30 -24.50
CA TYR A 10 -0.57 -0.97 -25.85
C TYR A 10 -1.96 -0.34 -25.85
N ARG A 11 -2.08 0.85 -26.45
CA ARG A 11 -3.36 1.48 -26.77
C ARG A 11 -3.70 1.31 -28.26
N PRO A 12 -4.99 1.37 -28.62
CA PRO A 12 -5.43 1.38 -30.02
C PRO A 12 -4.83 2.53 -30.86
N CYS A 13 -4.38 3.61 -30.23
CA CYS A 13 -3.75 4.76 -30.92
C CYS A 13 -2.28 4.52 -31.33
N GLY A 14 -1.66 3.39 -30.97
CA GLY A 14 -0.29 3.05 -31.36
C GLY A 14 0.83 3.79 -30.61
N CYS A 15 0.49 4.67 -29.68
CA CYS A 15 1.46 5.41 -28.87
C CYS A 15 2.21 4.52 -27.88
N ALA A 16 3.49 4.82 -27.65
CA ALA A 16 4.31 4.15 -26.65
C ALA A 16 3.97 4.63 -25.24
N LEU A 17 3.96 3.70 -24.28
CA LEU A 17 3.77 4.00 -22.86
C LEU A 17 5.12 4.35 -22.22
N LYS A 18 5.21 5.53 -21.60
CA LYS A 18 6.41 6.02 -20.93
C LYS A 18 6.18 6.22 -19.44
N ARG A 19 7.09 5.71 -18.60
CA ARG A 19 7.05 5.94 -17.16
C ARG A 19 7.62 7.33 -16.86
N ILE A 20 6.85 8.19 -16.18
CA ILE A 20 7.32 9.53 -15.79
C ILE A 20 7.76 9.53 -14.33
N CYS A 21 6.96 8.96 -13.45
CA CYS A 21 7.22 8.96 -12.02
C CYS A 21 6.66 7.70 -11.35
N GLU A 22 6.81 7.63 -10.04
CA GLU A 22 6.30 6.54 -9.23
C GLU A 22 5.74 7.06 -7.92
N ASP A 23 4.65 6.43 -7.46
CA ASP A 23 4.11 6.58 -6.11
C ASP A 23 4.57 5.39 -5.28
N VAL A 24 5.25 5.67 -4.17
CA VAL A 24 5.73 4.67 -3.23
C VAL A 24 4.94 4.80 -1.94
N SER A 25 4.20 3.75 -1.60
CA SER A 25 3.43 3.66 -0.37
C SER A 25 4.03 2.58 0.54
N GLU A 26 4.29 2.93 1.80
CA GLU A 26 4.79 1.99 2.80
C GLU A 26 3.68 1.58 3.75
N LYS A 27 3.59 0.27 4.02
CA LYS A 27 2.62 -0.32 4.94
C LYS A 27 3.33 -1.13 6.01
N LEU A 28 2.95 -0.92 7.26
CA LEU A 28 3.51 -1.63 8.41
C LEU A 28 2.70 -2.90 8.72
N GLY A 29 3.33 -4.04 8.55
CA GLY A 29 2.83 -5.36 8.92
C GLY A 29 3.32 -5.78 10.29
N TYR A 30 2.53 -6.62 10.95
CA TYR A 30 2.89 -7.25 12.22
C TYR A 30 2.60 -8.74 12.17
N THR A 31 3.63 -9.52 12.47
CA THR A 31 3.57 -10.93 12.86
C THR A 31 4.11 -10.97 14.29
N PRO A 32 3.62 -11.83 15.20
CA PRO A 32 4.07 -11.81 16.59
C PRO A 32 5.59 -11.77 16.73
N GLY A 33 6.11 -10.67 17.32
CA GLY A 33 7.55 -10.42 17.49
C GLY A 33 8.31 -9.85 16.29
N VAL A 34 7.66 -9.61 15.15
CA VAL A 34 8.32 -9.11 13.92
C VAL A 34 7.47 -8.07 13.21
N PHE A 35 8.03 -6.87 13.08
CA PHE A 35 7.50 -5.84 12.19
C PHE A 35 8.07 -6.00 10.79
N THR A 36 7.20 -5.84 9.80
CA THR A 36 7.60 -5.90 8.38
C THR A 36 7.11 -4.66 7.66
N VAL A 37 7.92 -4.14 6.74
CA VAL A 37 7.51 -3.03 5.87
C VAL A 37 7.17 -3.60 4.49
N LYS A 38 5.89 -3.54 4.13
CA LYS A 38 5.44 -3.82 2.77
C LYS A 38 5.43 -2.51 1.98
N ARG A 39 6.36 -2.41 1.03
CA ARG A 39 6.42 -1.30 0.08
C ARG A 39 5.63 -1.64 -1.18
N ASP A 40 4.58 -0.87 -1.48
CA ASP A 40 3.81 -0.91 -2.72
C ASP A 40 4.29 0.23 -3.64
N VAL A 41 4.76 -0.09 -4.84
CA VAL A 41 5.23 0.89 -5.82
C VAL A 41 4.30 0.90 -7.03
N ARG A 42 3.75 2.06 -7.36
CA ARG A 42 2.86 2.27 -8.50
C ARG A 42 3.54 3.20 -9.49
N GLY A 43 3.76 2.72 -10.70
CA GLY A 43 4.25 3.58 -11.79
C GLY A 43 3.16 4.53 -12.27
N ASN A 44 3.53 5.78 -12.52
CA ASN A 44 2.72 6.76 -13.23
C ASN A 44 3.20 6.81 -14.68
N TRP A 45 2.29 6.50 -15.59
CA TRP A 45 2.59 6.28 -17.00
C TRP A 45 1.84 7.28 -17.87
N ILE A 46 2.47 7.74 -18.94
CA ILE A 46 1.85 8.58 -19.96
C ILE A 46 1.95 7.90 -21.33
N PHE A 47 1.01 8.24 -22.20
CA PHE A 47 1.18 8.05 -23.64
C PHE A 47 1.64 9.38 -24.25
N ASP A 48 2.80 9.40 -24.90
CA ASP A 48 3.46 10.63 -25.36
C ASP A 48 2.54 11.50 -26.26
N ASP A 49 1.76 10.90 -27.16
CA ASP A 49 0.90 11.68 -28.10
C ASP A 49 -0.54 11.88 -27.62
N CYS A 50 -0.95 11.25 -26.51
CA CYS A 50 -2.35 11.22 -26.07
C CYS A 50 -2.58 11.93 -24.72
N GLU A 51 -1.54 12.51 -24.12
CA GLU A 51 -1.55 13.25 -22.84
C GLU A 51 -2.33 12.57 -21.71
N THR A 52 -2.50 11.24 -21.75
CA THR A 52 -3.31 10.53 -20.77
C THR A 52 -2.41 9.87 -19.73
N LEU A 53 -2.62 10.23 -18.46
CA LEU A 53 -1.96 9.60 -17.32
C LEU A 53 -2.69 8.32 -16.91
N ILE A 54 -1.94 7.23 -16.70
CA ILE A 54 -2.43 5.94 -16.24
C ILE A 54 -1.62 5.52 -15.02
N GLN A 55 -2.34 5.06 -13.99
CA GLN A 55 -1.77 4.49 -12.78
C GLN A 55 -2.61 3.27 -12.37
N ALA A 56 -1.97 2.25 -11.82
CA ALA A 56 -2.68 1.12 -11.24
C ALA A 56 -3.54 1.60 -10.05
N PRO A 57 -4.82 1.19 -9.95
CA PRO A 57 -5.69 1.64 -8.87
C PRO A 57 -5.18 1.18 -7.50
N VAL A 58 -5.44 1.99 -6.48
CA VAL A 58 -5.16 1.62 -5.10
C VAL A 58 -6.27 0.66 -4.63
N LEU A 59 -5.87 -0.50 -4.11
CA LEU A 59 -6.82 -1.43 -3.50
C LEU A 59 -7.46 -0.80 -2.26
N ALA A 60 -8.74 -1.09 -2.03
CA ALA A 60 -9.47 -0.60 -0.87
C ALA A 60 -8.76 -0.98 0.44
N GLN A 61 -8.71 -0.05 1.38
CA GLN A 61 -8.08 -0.20 2.69
C GLN A 61 -9.11 0.02 3.79
N VAL A 62 -8.90 -0.59 4.95
CA VAL A 62 -9.79 -0.44 6.12
C VAL A 62 -9.87 1.03 6.55
N ILE A 63 -8.72 1.71 6.56
CA ILE A 63 -8.60 3.15 6.77
C ILE A 63 -7.80 3.71 5.61
N ASP A 64 -8.37 4.67 4.90
CA ASP A 64 -7.72 5.29 3.75
C ASP A 64 -6.41 5.97 4.16
N LYS A 65 -5.37 5.78 3.32
CA LYS A 65 -4.02 6.35 3.50
C LYS A 65 -3.31 5.95 4.81
N SER A 66 -3.83 4.97 5.54
CA SER A 66 -3.23 4.51 6.79
C SER A 66 -1.91 3.75 6.56
N VAL A 67 -0.92 3.92 7.44
CA VAL A 67 0.32 3.12 7.43
C VAL A 67 0.11 1.66 7.83
N PRO A 68 -0.68 1.31 8.87
CA PRO A 68 -0.80 -0.09 9.28
C PRO A 68 -1.52 -0.94 8.22
N THR A 69 -1.04 -2.16 8.05
CA THR A 69 -1.78 -3.20 7.31
C THR A 69 -3.02 -3.65 8.10
N ALA A 70 -3.96 -4.29 7.42
CA ALA A 70 -5.13 -4.89 8.07
C ALA A 70 -4.75 -5.89 9.18
N GLY A 71 -3.63 -6.62 9.02
CA GLY A 71 -3.14 -7.54 10.05
C GLY A 71 -2.69 -6.83 11.33
N LEU A 72 -1.98 -5.69 11.20
CA LEU A 72 -1.59 -4.88 12.36
C LEU A 72 -2.82 -4.25 13.03
N LEU A 73 -3.76 -3.72 12.25
CA LEU A 73 -5.03 -3.20 12.79
C LEU A 73 -5.80 -4.27 13.55
N ALA A 74 -5.90 -5.48 13.00
CA ALA A 74 -6.55 -6.61 13.65
C ALA A 74 -5.86 -6.99 14.97
N HIS A 75 -4.54 -6.99 15.01
CA HIS A 75 -3.81 -7.30 16.25
C HIS A 75 -4.10 -6.30 17.36
N VAL A 76 -4.01 -4.99 17.06
CA VAL A 76 -4.26 -3.92 18.04
C VAL A 76 -5.71 -3.95 18.54
N THR A 77 -6.68 -4.19 17.65
CA THR A 77 -8.11 -4.24 18.04
C THR A 77 -8.42 -5.47 18.89
N ILE A 78 -7.92 -6.66 18.54
CA ILE A 78 -8.09 -7.88 19.34
C ILE A 78 -7.46 -7.67 20.72
N ALA A 79 -6.20 -7.22 20.77
CA ALA A 79 -5.51 -7.00 22.03
C ALA A 79 -6.25 -5.99 22.92
N LYS A 80 -6.79 -4.90 22.34
CA LYS A 80 -7.51 -3.87 23.10
C LYS A 80 -8.85 -4.36 23.64
N PHE A 81 -9.64 -5.04 22.80
CA PHE A 81 -11.04 -5.32 23.09
C PHE A 81 -11.30 -6.74 23.58
N ALA A 82 -10.59 -7.74 23.07
CA ALA A 82 -10.74 -9.14 23.50
C ALA A 82 -9.83 -9.47 24.68
N ASP A 83 -8.55 -9.05 24.62
CA ASP A 83 -7.57 -9.37 25.67
C ASP A 83 -7.49 -8.29 26.77
N HIS A 84 -8.29 -7.23 26.64
CA HIS A 84 -8.33 -6.09 27.56
C HIS A 84 -6.93 -5.46 27.82
N LEU A 85 -6.04 -5.53 26.84
CA LEU A 85 -4.69 -4.98 26.91
C LEU A 85 -4.75 -3.48 26.57
N PRO A 86 -4.53 -2.57 27.55
CA PRO A 86 -4.67 -1.14 27.30
C PRO A 86 -3.59 -0.63 26.34
N LEU A 87 -3.91 0.39 25.55
CA LEU A 87 -3.04 0.89 24.47
C LEU A 87 -1.65 1.33 24.96
N TYR A 88 -1.55 1.94 26.14
CA TYR A 88 -0.24 2.33 26.70
C TYR A 88 0.68 1.12 26.98
N ARG A 89 0.09 -0.05 27.29
CA ARG A 89 0.86 -1.27 27.52
C ARG A 89 1.21 -1.93 26.19
N GLN A 90 0.33 -1.85 25.20
CA GLN A 90 0.64 -2.28 23.83
C GLN A 90 1.79 -1.47 23.24
N GLU A 91 1.81 -0.16 23.46
CA GLU A 91 2.91 0.72 23.05
C GLU A 91 4.25 0.25 23.62
N LEU A 92 4.29 -0.16 24.90
CA LEU A 92 5.51 -0.71 25.52
C LEU A 92 5.93 -2.08 24.95
N ILE A 93 5.00 -2.84 24.38
CA ILE A 93 5.26 -4.18 23.82
C ILE A 93 5.69 -4.08 22.35
N LEU A 94 5.15 -3.09 21.63
CA LEU A 94 5.28 -2.92 20.18
C LEU A 94 6.30 -1.83 19.78
N GLY A 95 6.62 -0.90 20.68
CA GLY A 95 7.63 0.13 20.52
C GLY A 95 9.02 -0.33 20.96
#